data_AF-A0AAV2PJ48-F1
#
_entry.id   AF-A0AAV2PJ48-F1
#
_cell.length_a   1.000
_cell.length_b   1.000
_cell.length_c   1.000
_cell.angle_alpha   90.00
_cell.angle_beta   90.00
_cell.angle_gamma   90.00
#
_symmetry.space_group_name_H-M   'P 1'
#
loop_
_entity.id
_entity.type
_entity.pdbx_description
1 polymer ?
#
loop_
_entity_poly.entity_id
_entity_poly.type
_entity_poly.pdbx_seq_one_letter_code
_entity_poly.pdbx_strand_id
1 'polypeptide(L)'
;ACECHPVGSSGKTCNQTSGQCPCKDGVTGITCNRCNKGFQQSRSPIAPCVKVPEPTIMKRAEAPPSRAPACGKCRVNTKRLKVRKYCRRDYALVARILTKETLGEYTRFDIEVLTVYKRSRAVRVRRGSDQLWVKNSDLACKCPRIKNGREFLILGVSDPEGRPGLVINRRSLVIDWRSDWQLRMRRFLKKAGKCRKSKSKSRY
;
A
#
# COMPACT_ATOMS: atom_id res chain seq x y z
N ALA A 1 11.64 37.98 48.41
CA ALA A 1 12.45 36.94 47.72
C ALA A 1 11.52 36.07 46.89
N CYS A 2 11.97 35.52 45.76
CA CYS A 2 11.14 34.67 44.90
C CYS A 2 11.10 33.24 45.44
N GLU A 3 9.93 32.69 45.74
CA GLU A 3 9.77 31.32 46.24
C GLU A 3 9.70 30.29 45.09
N CYS A 4 10.68 30.32 44.18
CA CYS A 4 10.69 29.41 43.03
C CYS A 4 10.90 27.95 43.45
N HIS A 5 10.09 27.04 42.90
CA HIS A 5 10.15 25.63 43.26
C HIS A 5 11.45 24.97 42.76
N PRO A 6 12.24 24.29 43.63
CA PRO A 6 13.60 23.85 43.30
C PRO A 6 13.65 22.79 42.18
N VAL A 7 12.58 22.00 42.03
CA VAL A 7 12.50 20.98 40.99
C VAL A 7 11.84 21.52 39.72
N GLY A 8 10.84 22.39 39.88
CA GLY A 8 9.93 22.82 38.81
C GLY A 8 10.40 24.07 38.07
N SER A 9 11.26 24.88 38.69
CA SER A 9 11.89 26.04 38.07
C SER A 9 13.29 25.73 37.57
N SER A 10 13.71 26.43 36.53
CA SER A 10 15.07 26.39 36.00
C SER A 10 16.04 27.30 36.77
N GLY A 11 15.56 28.08 37.75
CA GLY A 11 16.39 28.96 38.56
C GLY A 11 15.68 29.50 39.80
N LYS A 12 16.38 30.31 40.61
CA LYS A 12 15.84 30.96 41.82
C LYS A 12 15.45 32.43 41.59
N THR A 13 15.69 32.94 40.38
CA THR A 13 15.37 34.31 39.97
C THR A 13 13.97 34.34 39.37
N CYS A 14 13.16 35.33 39.75
CA CYS A 14 11.87 35.59 39.14
C CYS A 14 11.82 36.97 38.48
N ASN A 15 10.84 37.18 37.62
CA ASN A 15 10.58 38.48 37.02
C ASN A 15 10.19 39.49 38.11
N GLN A 16 10.86 40.65 38.14
CA GLN A 16 10.68 41.66 39.21
C GLN A 16 9.31 42.36 39.16
N THR A 17 8.65 42.41 38.01
CA THR A 17 7.35 43.06 37.83
C THR A 17 6.18 42.08 38.00
N SER A 18 6.33 40.83 37.53
CA SER A 18 5.25 39.84 37.56
C SER A 18 5.41 38.75 38.61
N GLY A 19 6.58 38.64 39.25
CA GLY A 19 6.90 37.58 40.21
C GLY A 19 7.05 36.18 39.60
N GLN A 20 6.95 36.04 38.27
CA GLN A 20 6.97 34.75 37.59
C GLN A 20 8.38 34.15 37.54
N CYS A 21 8.53 32.92 38.03
CA CYS A 21 9.75 32.12 37.92
C CYS A 21 9.84 31.44 36.54
N PRO A 22 11.05 31.17 36.02
CA PRO A 22 11.24 30.42 34.78
C PRO A 22 10.93 28.94 35.01
N CYS A 23 9.81 28.44 34.47
CA CYS A 23 9.37 27.06 34.66
C CYS A 23 9.98 26.10 33.63
N LYS A 24 10.21 24.85 34.04
CA LYS A 24 10.59 23.75 33.13
C LYS A 24 9.39 23.27 32.29
N ASP A 25 9.68 22.50 31.24
CA ASP A 25 8.67 21.96 30.34
C ASP A 25 7.58 21.18 31.09
N GLY A 26 6.33 21.50 30.78
CA GLY A 26 5.17 20.88 31.42
C GLY A 26 4.89 21.34 32.85
N VAL A 27 5.64 22.30 33.40
CA VAL A 27 5.43 22.91 34.73
C VAL A 27 4.78 24.29 34.56
N THR A 28 3.90 24.68 35.49
CA THR A 28 3.19 25.96 35.47
C THR A 28 3.00 26.54 36.87
N GLY A 29 2.48 27.77 36.96
CA GLY A 29 2.31 28.56 38.19
C GLY A 29 3.40 29.62 38.37
N ILE A 30 3.11 30.66 39.16
CA ILE A 30 4.02 31.79 39.42
C ILE A 30 5.37 31.29 39.97
N THR A 31 5.33 30.27 40.83
CA THR A 31 6.50 29.64 41.45
C THR A 31 6.88 28.29 40.83
N CYS A 32 6.24 27.87 39.73
CA CYS A 32 6.48 26.57 39.08
C CYS A 32 6.24 25.34 39.98
N ASN A 33 5.20 25.40 40.81
CA ASN A 33 4.88 24.39 41.83
C ASN A 33 3.89 23.31 41.37
N ARG A 34 3.40 23.34 40.13
CA ARG A 34 2.40 22.37 39.62
C ARG A 34 2.64 22.02 38.16
N CYS A 35 2.19 20.83 37.75
CA CYS A 35 2.20 20.45 36.35
C CYS A 35 1.11 21.19 35.56
N ASN A 36 1.39 21.49 34.31
CA ASN A 36 0.43 22.06 33.37
C ASN A 36 -0.67 21.02 33.06
N LYS A 37 -1.81 21.49 32.56
CA LYS A 37 -2.95 20.61 32.24
C LYS A 37 -2.50 19.55 31.22
N GLY A 38 -2.79 18.28 31.51
CA GLY A 38 -2.35 17.15 30.69
C GLY A 38 -0.91 16.70 30.96
N PHE A 39 -0.28 17.14 32.05
CA PHE A 39 1.02 16.64 32.53
C PHE A 39 0.88 16.04 33.95
N GLN A 40 1.64 14.98 34.23
CA GLN A 40 1.72 14.31 35.54
C GLN A 40 3.12 14.38 36.12
N GLN A 41 3.21 14.35 37.44
CA GLN A 41 4.48 14.33 38.14
C GLN A 41 5.24 13.04 37.86
N SER A 42 6.49 13.18 37.46
CA SER A 42 7.42 12.08 37.21
C SER A 42 8.45 12.00 38.34
N ARG A 43 9.21 10.90 38.39
CA ARG A 43 10.32 10.73 39.34
C ARG A 43 11.63 11.38 38.87
N SER A 44 11.63 12.06 37.72
CA SER A 44 12.83 12.67 37.14
C SER A 44 13.05 14.10 37.64
N PRO A 45 14.24 14.43 38.19
CA PRO A 45 14.61 15.82 38.52
C PRO A 45 14.74 16.72 37.29
N ILE A 46 15.00 16.13 36.13
CA ILE A 46 15.21 16.83 34.86
C ILE A 46 13.85 17.18 34.23
N ALA A 47 12.93 16.22 34.20
CA ALA A 47 11.58 16.38 33.63
C ALA A 47 10.52 16.04 34.69
N PRO A 48 10.26 16.94 35.65
CA PRO A 48 9.37 16.65 36.77
C PRO A 48 7.90 16.52 36.38
N CYS A 49 7.50 17.09 35.24
CA CYS A 49 6.16 16.96 34.68
C CYS A 49 6.27 16.36 33.28
N VAL A 50 5.68 15.18 33.07
CA VAL A 50 5.65 14.51 31.77
C VAL A 50 4.23 14.51 31.22
N LYS A 51 4.10 14.63 29.90
CA LYS A 51 2.78 14.66 29.25
C LYS A 51 2.05 13.35 29.53
N VAL A 52 0.89 13.44 30.16
CA VAL A 52 -0.02 12.30 30.28
C VAL A 52 -0.42 11.94 28.85
N PRO A 53 -0.21 10.69 28.40
CA PRO A 53 -0.87 10.25 27.18
C PRO A 53 -2.35 10.51 27.38
N GLU A 54 -2.96 11.33 26.52
CA GLU A 54 -4.39 11.58 26.59
C GLU A 54 -5.09 10.23 26.75
N PRO A 55 -6.02 10.09 27.72
CA PRO A 55 -6.84 8.91 27.74
C PRO A 55 -7.51 8.91 26.38
N THR A 56 -7.06 8.01 25.52
CA THR A 56 -7.77 7.66 24.31
C THR A 56 -9.13 7.27 24.84
N ILE A 57 -10.08 8.21 24.74
CA ILE A 57 -11.50 7.94 24.88
C ILE A 57 -11.66 6.61 24.17
N MET A 58 -12.25 5.66 24.88
CA MET A 58 -12.71 4.41 24.31
C MET A 58 -13.68 4.77 23.18
N LYS A 59 -13.15 5.18 22.03
CA LYS A 59 -13.65 4.74 20.75
C LYS A 59 -13.58 3.24 20.93
N ARG A 60 -14.76 2.69 21.24
CA ARG A 60 -15.19 1.35 20.89
C ARG A 60 -14.14 0.81 19.94
N ALA A 61 -13.37 -0.17 20.40
CA ALA A 61 -12.51 -0.91 19.50
C ALA A 61 -13.42 -1.44 18.40
N GLU A 62 -13.57 -0.67 17.33
CA GLU A 62 -13.44 -1.24 16.02
C GLU A 62 -12.10 -1.93 16.13
N ALA A 63 -12.19 -3.25 16.27
CA ALA A 63 -11.05 -4.11 16.43
C ALA A 63 -9.91 -3.58 15.53
N PRO A 64 -8.62 -3.67 15.94
CA PRO A 64 -7.56 -3.55 14.94
C PRO A 64 -8.01 -4.43 13.79
N PRO A 65 -8.22 -3.93 12.54
CA PRO A 65 -9.01 -4.62 11.55
C PRO A 65 -8.56 -6.06 11.59
N SER A 66 -9.41 -6.91 12.16
CA SER A 66 -9.01 -8.21 12.70
C SER A 66 -9.06 -9.21 11.56
N ARG A 67 -8.35 -8.80 10.53
CA ARG A 67 -7.66 -9.51 9.49
C ARG A 67 -6.73 -8.43 8.93
N ALA A 68 -5.42 -8.51 9.19
CA ALA A 68 -4.53 -8.34 8.04
C ALA A 68 -5.19 -9.16 6.93
N PRO A 69 -5.66 -8.56 5.81
CA PRO A 69 -6.58 -9.21 4.89
C PRO A 69 -5.99 -10.57 4.63
N ALA A 70 -6.64 -11.65 5.11
CA ALA A 70 -5.95 -12.93 5.30
C ALA A 70 -5.30 -13.28 3.97
N CYS A 71 -3.99 -13.02 3.88
CA CYS A 71 -3.36 -12.89 2.58
C CYS A 71 -3.28 -14.32 2.09
N GLY A 72 -4.18 -14.68 1.19
CA GLY A 72 -4.17 -15.99 0.58
C GLY A 72 -2.81 -16.21 -0.09
N LYS A 73 -2.47 -17.48 -0.33
CA LYS A 73 -1.21 -17.82 -1.03
C LYS A 73 -1.17 -17.10 -2.38
N CYS A 74 -0.32 -16.09 -2.48
CA CYS A 74 -0.06 -15.36 -3.71
C CYS A 74 0.62 -16.33 -4.71
N ARG A 75 -0.15 -16.89 -5.65
CA ARG A 75 0.32 -17.91 -6.60
C ARG A 75 1.17 -17.31 -7.73
N VAL A 76 2.22 -16.57 -7.39
CA VAL A 76 3.09 -15.88 -8.34
C VAL A 76 4.38 -16.69 -8.53
N ASN A 77 4.25 -17.94 -8.99
CA ASN A 77 5.40 -18.68 -9.51
C ASN A 77 5.55 -18.39 -11.01
N THR A 78 6.19 -17.25 -11.29
CA THR A 78 6.45 -16.71 -12.64
C THR A 78 7.48 -17.52 -13.40
N LYS A 79 8.45 -18.14 -12.70
CA LYS A 79 9.44 -19.06 -13.31
C LYS A 79 8.80 -20.30 -13.95
N ARG A 80 7.61 -20.70 -13.51
CA ARG A 80 6.84 -21.86 -14.04
C ARG A 80 5.69 -21.49 -14.99
N LEU A 81 5.69 -20.31 -15.63
CA LEU A 81 4.68 -20.01 -16.64
C LEU A 81 4.83 -20.98 -17.82
N LYS A 82 3.93 -21.95 -17.94
CA LYS A 82 3.86 -22.91 -19.06
C LYS A 82 2.89 -22.39 -20.14
N VAL A 83 3.05 -22.86 -21.37
CA VAL A 83 2.16 -22.55 -22.51
C VAL A 83 0.67 -22.78 -22.16
N ARG A 84 0.33 -23.87 -21.46
CA ARG A 84 -1.05 -24.15 -21.02
C ARG A 84 -1.62 -23.04 -20.13
N LYS A 85 -0.80 -22.45 -19.24
CA LYS A 85 -1.24 -21.32 -18.42
C LYS A 85 -1.50 -20.12 -19.32
N TYR A 86 -0.55 -19.73 -20.17
CA TYR A 86 -0.74 -18.67 -21.18
C TYR A 86 -2.04 -18.83 -21.99
N CYS A 87 -2.32 -20.03 -22.51
CA CYS A 87 -3.54 -20.31 -23.28
C CYS A 87 -4.84 -20.04 -22.53
N ARG A 88 -4.87 -20.23 -21.20
CA ARG A 88 -6.06 -20.05 -20.36
C ARG A 88 -6.40 -18.59 -20.03
N ARG A 89 -5.52 -17.63 -20.33
CA ARG A 89 -5.77 -16.20 -20.08
C ARG A 89 -6.45 -15.58 -21.29
N ASP A 90 -7.25 -14.54 -21.08
CA ASP A 90 -7.98 -13.88 -22.16
C ASP A 90 -7.08 -12.90 -22.91
N TYR A 91 -6.22 -12.20 -22.18
CA TYR A 91 -5.27 -11.26 -22.74
C TYR A 91 -3.86 -11.48 -22.18
N ALA A 92 -2.87 -11.05 -22.95
CA ALA A 92 -1.47 -11.02 -22.55
C ALA A 92 -0.78 -9.84 -23.26
N LEU A 93 -0.10 -9.00 -22.49
CA LEU A 93 0.53 -7.79 -22.99
C LEU A 93 1.73 -7.40 -22.14
N VAL A 94 2.59 -6.56 -22.71
CA VAL A 94 3.65 -5.86 -21.98
C VAL A 94 3.26 -4.41 -21.87
N ALA A 95 3.26 -3.90 -20.64
CA ALA A 95 3.00 -2.50 -20.38
C ALA A 95 4.01 -1.93 -19.39
N ARG A 96 4.28 -0.64 -19.52
CA ARG A 96 5.03 0.17 -18.55
C ARG A 96 4.05 0.83 -17.59
N ILE A 97 4.41 0.86 -16.31
CA ILE A 97 3.63 1.53 -15.27
C ILE A 97 4.09 2.96 -15.15
N LEU A 98 3.17 3.93 -15.23
CA LEU A 98 3.49 5.35 -15.15
C LEU A 98 3.21 5.87 -13.73
N THR A 99 1.94 6.16 -13.46
CA THR A 99 1.43 6.78 -12.23
C THR A 99 0.44 5.86 -11.54
N LYS A 100 0.13 6.16 -10.27
CA LYS A 100 -0.91 5.45 -9.52
C LYS A 100 -1.77 6.43 -8.74
N GLU A 101 -3.05 6.13 -8.63
CA GLU A 101 -4.05 6.92 -7.91
C GLU A 101 -4.94 5.95 -7.11
N THR A 102 -5.11 6.21 -5.81
CA THR A 102 -5.97 5.38 -4.96
C THR A 102 -7.39 5.91 -5.01
N LEU A 103 -8.32 5.10 -5.53
CA LEU A 103 -9.72 5.43 -5.73
C LEU A 103 -10.61 4.41 -5.00
N GLY A 104 -11.04 4.77 -3.78
CA GLY A 104 -11.85 3.90 -2.93
C GLY A 104 -11.13 2.61 -2.57
N GLU A 105 -11.72 1.46 -2.90
CA GLU A 105 -11.13 0.13 -2.64
C GLU A 105 -10.09 -0.32 -3.68
N TYR A 106 -9.90 0.45 -4.75
CA TYR A 106 -9.01 0.13 -5.85
C TYR A 106 -7.90 1.17 -5.99
N THR A 107 -6.77 0.75 -6.51
CA THR A 107 -5.73 1.63 -7.02
C THR A 107 -5.73 1.53 -8.53
N ARG A 108 -5.91 2.68 -9.20
CA ARG A 108 -5.74 2.84 -10.63
C ARG A 108 -4.28 3.10 -10.92
N PHE A 109 -3.74 2.44 -11.92
CA PHE A 109 -2.43 2.71 -12.50
C PHE A 109 -2.63 3.15 -13.94
N ASP A 110 -2.02 4.27 -14.31
CA ASP A 110 -1.95 4.65 -15.71
C ASP A 110 -0.78 3.89 -16.33
N ILE A 111 -1.06 3.22 -17.44
CA ILE A 111 -0.11 2.31 -18.09
C ILE A 111 0.08 2.66 -19.55
N GLU A 112 1.27 2.38 -20.05
CA GLU A 112 1.59 2.47 -21.47
C GLU A 112 1.75 1.05 -22.03
N VAL A 113 0.82 0.63 -22.89
CA VAL A 113 0.83 -0.69 -23.52
C VAL A 113 1.81 -0.71 -24.69
N LEU A 114 2.96 -1.35 -24.47
CA LEU A 114 4.04 -1.46 -25.45
C LEU A 114 3.75 -2.55 -26.50
N THR A 115 3.31 -3.73 -26.07
CA THR A 115 3.07 -4.86 -26.99
C THR A 115 1.91 -5.72 -26.51
N VAL A 116 1.03 -6.09 -27.45
CA VAL A 116 -0.10 -6.99 -27.17
C VAL A 116 0.16 -8.34 -27.82
N TYR A 117 0.29 -9.39 -27.01
CA TYR A 117 0.56 -10.76 -27.44
C TYR A 117 -0.70 -11.60 -27.63
N LYS A 118 -1.74 -11.32 -26.84
CA LYS A 118 -3.03 -12.00 -26.93
C LYS A 118 -4.16 -11.02 -26.67
N ARG A 119 -5.20 -11.11 -27.50
CA ARG A 119 -6.44 -10.34 -27.38
C ARG A 119 -7.62 -11.29 -27.25
N SER A 120 -8.63 -10.85 -26.52
CA SER A 120 -9.96 -11.48 -26.47
C SER A 120 -10.99 -10.47 -26.96
N ARG A 121 -12.10 -10.94 -27.52
CA ARG A 121 -13.21 -10.06 -27.95
C ARG A 121 -13.80 -9.24 -26.80
N ALA A 122 -13.69 -9.76 -25.57
CA ALA A 122 -14.17 -9.10 -24.35
C ALA A 122 -13.24 -7.99 -23.84
N VAL A 123 -12.01 -7.86 -24.35
CA VAL A 123 -10.99 -6.92 -23.84
C VAL A 123 -10.39 -6.13 -25.01
N ARG A 124 -10.81 -4.87 -25.16
CA ARG A 124 -10.40 -3.98 -26.28
C ARG A 124 -9.07 -3.27 -26.02
N VAL A 125 -8.04 -4.02 -25.63
CA VAL A 125 -6.72 -3.42 -25.34
C VAL A 125 -5.92 -3.21 -26.63
N ARG A 126 -5.47 -1.96 -26.82
CA ARG A 126 -4.61 -1.51 -27.92
C ARG A 126 -3.26 -1.07 -27.40
N ARG A 127 -2.31 -0.82 -28.31
CA ARG A 127 -1.05 -0.15 -27.96
C ARG A 127 -1.34 1.31 -27.61
N GLY A 128 -0.57 1.89 -26.70
CA GLY A 128 -0.75 3.25 -26.20
C GLY A 128 -1.25 3.28 -24.75
N SER A 129 -1.80 4.41 -24.34
CA SER A 129 -2.25 4.63 -22.96
C SER A 129 -3.50 3.83 -22.62
N ASP A 130 -3.49 3.20 -21.44
CA ASP A 130 -4.63 2.46 -20.90
C ASP A 130 -4.60 2.53 -19.36
N GLN A 131 -5.63 2.01 -18.70
CA GLN A 131 -5.77 1.99 -17.25
C GLN A 131 -5.72 0.57 -16.69
N LEU A 132 -5.05 0.41 -15.56
CA LEU A 132 -4.92 -0.86 -14.85
C LEU A 132 -5.39 -0.73 -13.40
N TRP A 133 -6.35 -1.53 -12.99
CA TRP A 133 -6.97 -1.49 -11.67
C TRP A 133 -6.53 -2.67 -10.82
N VAL A 134 -6.20 -2.40 -9.55
CA VAL A 134 -5.80 -3.43 -8.58
C VAL A 134 -6.50 -3.15 -7.25
N LYS A 135 -7.02 -4.16 -6.57
CA LYS A 135 -7.62 -3.98 -5.23
C LYS A 135 -6.55 -3.55 -4.21
N ASN A 136 -6.90 -2.63 -3.33
CA ASN A 136 -6.01 -2.14 -2.27
C ASN A 136 -5.61 -3.27 -1.31
N SER A 137 -6.52 -4.22 -1.06
CA SER A 137 -6.25 -5.41 -0.24
C SER A 137 -5.17 -6.32 -0.85
N ASP A 138 -5.13 -6.47 -2.18
CA ASP A 138 -4.13 -7.25 -2.89
C ASP A 138 -2.75 -6.54 -2.86
N LEU A 139 -2.74 -5.21 -3.02
CA LEU A 139 -1.52 -4.39 -2.90
C LEU A 139 -0.95 -4.39 -1.48
N ALA A 140 -1.81 -4.35 -0.45
CA ALA A 140 -1.41 -4.49 0.95
C ALA A 140 -0.70 -5.83 1.21
N CYS A 141 -1.13 -6.91 0.52
CA CYS A 141 -0.46 -8.21 0.53
C CYS A 141 0.84 -8.26 -0.31
N LYS A 142 1.32 -7.13 -0.85
CA LYS A 142 2.47 -7.04 -1.76
C LYS A 142 2.32 -7.91 -3.02
N CYS A 143 1.09 -8.04 -3.51
CA CYS A 143 0.74 -8.94 -4.61
C CYS A 143 -0.30 -8.31 -5.54
N PRO A 144 0.07 -7.81 -6.72
CA PRO A 144 1.38 -7.86 -7.37
C PRO A 144 2.40 -6.82 -6.87
N ARG A 145 3.70 -7.14 -6.99
CA ARG A 145 4.82 -6.21 -6.69
C ARG A 145 5.07 -5.24 -7.84
N ILE A 146 4.10 -4.36 -8.10
CA ILE A 146 4.17 -3.35 -9.15
C ILE A 146 5.05 -2.19 -8.68
N LYS A 147 5.89 -1.69 -9.60
CA LYS A 147 6.73 -0.51 -9.39
C LYS A 147 6.57 0.44 -10.57
N ASN A 148 6.49 1.74 -10.28
CA ASN A 148 6.43 2.78 -11.31
C ASN A 148 7.72 2.78 -12.16
N GLY A 149 7.60 3.19 -13.41
CA GLY A 149 8.70 3.24 -14.40
C GLY A 149 9.18 1.88 -14.91
N ARG A 150 8.65 0.76 -14.40
CA ARG A 150 9.05 -0.58 -14.83
C ARG A 150 8.05 -1.19 -15.81
N GLU A 151 8.58 -2.08 -16.64
CA GLU A 151 7.83 -2.85 -17.62
C GLU A 151 7.43 -4.21 -17.04
N PHE A 152 6.18 -4.61 -17.28
CA PHE A 152 5.65 -5.87 -16.81
C PHE A 152 4.90 -6.61 -17.92
N LEU A 153 5.10 -7.93 -17.98
CA LEU A 153 4.23 -8.85 -18.69
C LEU A 153 2.99 -9.11 -17.83
N ILE A 154 1.85 -8.66 -18.33
CA ILE A 154 0.55 -8.81 -17.70
C ILE A 154 -0.25 -9.84 -18.48
N LEU A 155 -0.72 -10.88 -17.80
CA LEU A 155 -1.68 -11.85 -18.34
C LEU A 155 -2.89 -11.90 -17.43
N GLY A 156 -4.08 -11.69 -17.97
CA GLY A 156 -5.29 -11.64 -17.16
C GLY A 156 -6.51 -12.26 -17.82
N VAL A 157 -7.61 -12.21 -17.08
CA VAL A 157 -8.95 -12.62 -17.51
C VAL A 157 -9.77 -11.34 -17.60
N SER A 158 -10.72 -11.27 -18.54
CA SER A 158 -11.62 -10.12 -18.64
C SER A 158 -12.38 -9.91 -17.33
N ASP A 159 -12.58 -8.67 -16.95
CA ASP A 159 -13.38 -8.33 -15.79
C ASP A 159 -14.87 -8.31 -16.15
N PRO A 160 -15.73 -9.06 -15.46
CA PRO A 160 -17.16 -9.07 -15.74
C PRO A 160 -17.89 -7.81 -15.28
N GLU A 161 -17.31 -7.01 -14.37
CA GLU A 161 -17.92 -5.75 -13.89
C GLU A 161 -17.83 -4.61 -14.92
N GLY A 162 -17.19 -4.82 -16.07
CA GLY A 162 -17.20 -3.88 -17.19
C GLY A 162 -16.46 -2.56 -16.94
N ARG A 163 -15.57 -2.51 -15.93
CA ARG A 163 -14.76 -1.33 -15.64
C ARG A 163 -13.91 -0.95 -16.86
N PRO A 164 -13.75 0.35 -17.17
CA PRO A 164 -12.88 0.79 -18.25
C PRO A 164 -11.44 0.39 -17.94
N GLY A 165 -10.79 -0.28 -18.90
CA GLY A 165 -9.40 -0.73 -18.78
C GLY A 165 -9.26 -2.18 -18.29
N LEU A 166 -8.17 -2.47 -17.61
CA LEU A 166 -7.75 -3.80 -17.21
C LEU A 166 -7.85 -3.99 -15.70
N VAL A 167 -8.42 -5.09 -15.22
CA VAL A 167 -8.44 -5.40 -13.79
C VAL A 167 -7.51 -6.57 -13.49
N ILE A 168 -6.61 -6.38 -12.51
CA ILE A 168 -5.77 -7.44 -11.96
C ILE A 168 -6.51 -8.10 -10.81
N ASN A 169 -6.78 -9.40 -10.97
CA ASN A 169 -7.38 -10.23 -9.95
C ASN A 169 -6.47 -11.43 -9.64
N ARG A 170 -6.93 -12.34 -8.77
CA ARG A 170 -6.20 -13.56 -8.38
C ARG A 170 -5.89 -14.52 -9.55
N ARG A 171 -6.57 -14.39 -10.70
CA ARG A 171 -6.33 -15.16 -11.93
C ARG A 171 -5.37 -14.45 -12.89
N SER A 172 -5.08 -13.19 -12.63
CA SER A 172 -4.09 -12.40 -13.36
C SER A 172 -2.67 -12.69 -12.86
N LEU A 173 -1.70 -12.51 -13.73
CA LEU A 173 -0.27 -12.65 -13.48
C LEU A 173 0.42 -11.39 -13.94
N VAL A 174 1.20 -10.78 -13.04
CA VAL A 174 2.03 -9.62 -13.34
C VAL A 174 3.48 -10.04 -13.11
N ILE A 175 4.29 -9.98 -14.16
CA ILE A 175 5.65 -10.49 -14.16
C ILE A 175 6.60 -9.40 -14.62
N ASP A 176 7.66 -9.17 -13.85
CA ASP A 176 8.76 -8.25 -14.21
C ASP A 176 9.30 -8.60 -15.60
N TRP A 177 9.26 -7.64 -16.54
CA TRP A 177 9.71 -7.85 -17.90
C TRP A 177 11.24 -7.89 -17.94
N ARG A 178 11.78 -8.99 -18.43
CA ARG A 178 13.22 -9.25 -18.55
C ARG A 178 13.53 -9.79 -19.93
N SER A 179 14.79 -9.67 -20.37
CA SER A 179 15.23 -10.10 -21.71
C SER A 179 14.86 -11.55 -22.05
N ASP A 180 14.89 -12.46 -21.08
CA ASP A 180 14.54 -13.86 -21.26
C ASP A 180 13.05 -14.10 -21.59
N TRP A 181 12.17 -13.17 -21.20
CA TRP A 181 10.74 -13.25 -21.52
C TRP A 181 10.45 -13.05 -22.99
N GLN A 182 11.26 -12.28 -23.72
CA GLN A 182 11.07 -12.07 -25.16
C GLN A 182 11.09 -13.42 -25.93
N LEU A 183 12.11 -14.26 -25.68
CA LEU A 183 12.22 -15.58 -26.32
C LEU A 183 11.12 -16.54 -25.85
N ARG A 184 10.74 -16.49 -24.56
CA ARG A 184 9.63 -17.31 -24.03
C ARG A 184 8.30 -16.95 -24.71
N MET A 185 8.01 -15.66 -24.86
CA MET A 185 6.77 -15.19 -25.48
C MET A 185 6.72 -15.56 -26.96
N ARG A 186 7.82 -15.44 -27.71
CA ARG A 186 7.90 -15.94 -29.10
C ARG A 186 7.52 -17.43 -29.20
N ARG A 187 8.02 -18.27 -28.30
CA ARG A 187 7.63 -19.71 -28.24
C ARG A 187 6.15 -19.91 -27.90
N PHE A 188 5.59 -19.08 -27.03
CA PHE A 188 4.17 -19.20 -26.64
C PHE A 188 3.25 -18.78 -27.77
N LEU A 189 3.59 -17.72 -28.51
CA LEU A 189 2.87 -17.28 -29.71
C LEU A 189 2.86 -18.38 -30.78
N LYS A 190 4.02 -18.99 -31.09
CA LYS A 190 4.09 -20.12 -32.04
C LYS A 190 3.20 -21.29 -31.62
N LYS A 191 3.08 -21.56 -30.32
CA LYS A 191 2.23 -22.63 -29.78
C LYS A 191 0.77 -22.20 -29.53
N ALA A 192 0.45 -20.91 -29.68
CA ALA A 192 -0.86 -20.35 -29.36
C ALA A 192 -1.97 -20.82 -30.30
N GLY A 193 -1.64 -21.10 -31.57
CA GLY A 193 -2.57 -21.71 -32.53
C GLY A 193 -3.12 -23.07 -32.07
N LYS A 194 -2.43 -23.75 -31.13
CA LYS A 194 -2.85 -25.03 -30.53
C LYS A 194 -3.67 -24.86 -29.24
N CYS A 195 -3.99 -23.63 -28.81
CA CYS A 195 -4.76 -23.37 -27.58
C CYS A 195 -6.22 -23.89 -27.61
N ARG A 196 -6.72 -24.42 -28.75
CA ARG A 196 -8.07 -25.00 -28.92
C ARG A 196 -8.37 -26.20 -27.99
N LYS A 197 -7.36 -26.93 -27.48
CA LYS A 197 -7.56 -28.20 -26.72
C LYS A 197 -7.56 -28.10 -25.18
N SER A 198 -7.56 -26.90 -24.58
CA SER A 198 -7.42 -26.77 -23.11
C SER A 198 -8.64 -26.26 -22.34
N LYS A 199 -9.76 -25.96 -23.01
CA LYS A 199 -11.01 -25.50 -22.37
C LYS A 199 -11.94 -26.65 -21.94
N SER A 200 -11.67 -27.90 -22.34
CA SER A 200 -12.58 -29.06 -22.15
C SER A 200 -12.26 -30.01 -20.99
N LYS A 201 -11.24 -29.76 -20.15
CA LYS A 201 -10.86 -30.65 -19.03
C LYS A 201 -10.99 -30.01 -17.64
N SER A 202 -12.07 -29.27 -17.38
CA SER A 202 -12.30 -28.65 -16.07
C SER A 202 -13.80 -28.56 -15.72
N ARG A 203 -14.55 -29.59 -16.07
CA ARG A 203 -15.89 -29.85 -15.55
C ARG A 203 -16.07 -31.37 -15.50
N TYR A 204 -15.53 -31.96 -14.44
CA TYR A 204 -16.02 -33.15 -13.75
C TYR A 204 -15.29 -33.19 -12.42
#